data_AF-W4JSS5-F1
#
_entry.id   AF-W4JSS5-F1
#
_cell.length_a   1.000
_cell.length_b   1.000
_cell.length_c   1.000
_cell.angle_alpha   90.00
_cell.angle_beta   90.00
_cell.angle_gamma   90.00
#
_symmetry.space_group_name_H-M   'P 1'
#
loop_
_entity.id
_entity.type
_entity.pdbx_description
1 polymer ?
#
loop_
_entity_poly.entity_id
_entity_poly.type
_entity_poly.pdbx_seq_one_letter_code
_entity_poly.pdbx_strand_id
1 'polypeptide(L)'
;MPSPAEITAPFIEDEDLSAYINEYAYDDEGNPISSSTCGWKMTARGAKAREQAYLEILRESPPMEQLPAEYDAELRPDTDAVLAFGLGISFDQLLRYVHKRNIRTPWKPYRRITQPLVAFNEISKRLKKAIPGLQLFYRRPASVEYDRVLALYSNHSMGRLQYEEEDEQRVIEYIKKELEIDSPPLWFWDMDEEDTF
;
A
#
# COMPACT_ATOMS: atom_id res chain seq x y z
N MET A 1 -32.16 -13.53 35.56
CA MET A 1 -31.62 -13.13 34.24
C MET A 1 -30.11 -13.28 34.33
N PRO A 2 -29.47 -14.18 33.57
CA PRO A 2 -28.02 -14.30 33.63
C PRO A 2 -27.36 -13.13 32.89
N SER A 3 -26.30 -12.60 33.51
CA SER A 3 -25.43 -11.55 32.98
C SER A 3 -24.78 -12.00 31.66
N PRO A 4 -24.56 -11.11 30.67
CA PRO A 4 -23.71 -11.45 29.54
C PRO A 4 -22.32 -11.78 30.08
N ALA A 5 -21.79 -12.95 29.74
CA ALA A 5 -20.41 -13.29 30.01
C ALA A 5 -19.53 -12.29 29.25
N GLU A 6 -18.81 -11.44 29.98
CA GLU A 6 -17.68 -10.72 29.42
C GLU A 6 -16.70 -11.79 28.93
N ILE A 7 -16.54 -11.87 27.60
CA ILE A 7 -15.46 -12.64 27.00
C ILE A 7 -14.19 -11.82 27.29
N THR A 8 -13.61 -12.05 28.46
CA THR A 8 -12.27 -11.57 28.79
C THR A 8 -11.31 -12.24 27.82
N ALA A 9 -10.82 -11.47 26.84
CA ALA A 9 -9.77 -11.94 25.97
C ALA A 9 -8.59 -12.40 26.85
N PRO A 10 -8.07 -13.63 26.66
CA PRO A 10 -6.92 -14.08 27.42
C PRO A 10 -5.73 -13.14 27.15
N PHE A 11 -4.94 -12.87 28.19
CA PHE A 11 -3.66 -12.20 28.07
C PHE A 11 -2.73 -13.11 27.26
N ILE A 12 -2.40 -12.71 26.04
CA ILE A 12 -1.58 -13.49 25.11
C ILE A 12 -0.12 -13.08 25.32
N GLU A 13 0.67 -13.94 25.99
CA GLU A 13 2.13 -13.91 25.97
C GLU A 13 2.62 -14.02 24.51
N ASP A 14 3.85 -13.57 24.21
CA ASP A 14 4.52 -13.57 22.89
C ASP A 14 4.73 -14.99 22.28
N GLU A 15 3.68 -15.82 22.26
CA GLU A 15 3.64 -17.10 21.57
C GLU A 15 3.42 -16.85 20.07
N ASP A 16 4.25 -17.45 19.24
CA ASP A 16 4.08 -17.54 17.78
C ASP A 16 2.60 -17.77 17.41
N LEU A 17 1.97 -16.72 16.87
CA LEU A 17 0.53 -16.72 16.53
C LEU A 17 0.26 -17.23 15.11
N SER A 18 1.27 -17.72 14.39
CA SER A 18 1.16 -18.14 12.98
C SER A 18 0.02 -19.15 12.74
N ALA A 19 -0.22 -20.06 13.69
CA ALA A 19 -1.29 -21.05 13.63
C ALA A 19 -2.71 -20.45 13.58
N TYR A 20 -2.88 -19.17 13.94
CA TYR A 20 -4.18 -18.49 14.04
C TYR A 20 -4.45 -17.49 12.93
N ILE A 21 -3.59 -17.40 11.90
CA ILE A 21 -3.69 -16.40 10.82
C ILE A 21 -5.02 -16.44 10.04
N ASN A 22 -5.73 -17.58 10.08
CA ASN A 22 -7.03 -17.80 9.47
C ASN A 22 -8.13 -18.12 10.50
N GLU A 23 -7.99 -17.60 11.73
CA GLU A 23 -9.00 -17.77 12.77
C GLU A 23 -10.14 -16.74 12.62
N TYR A 24 -11.36 -17.24 12.44
CA TYR A 24 -12.57 -16.44 12.24
C TYR A 24 -13.56 -16.62 13.40
N ALA A 25 -14.38 -15.59 13.62
CA ALA A 25 -15.48 -15.62 14.59
C ALA A 25 -16.69 -16.32 13.97
N TYR A 26 -17.35 -17.16 14.77
CA TYR A 26 -18.56 -17.88 14.41
C TYR A 26 -19.71 -17.44 15.32
N ASP A 27 -20.94 -17.49 14.82
CA ASP A 27 -22.15 -17.28 15.62
C ASP A 27 -22.52 -18.53 16.44
N ASP A 28 -23.60 -18.44 17.21
CA ASP A 28 -24.06 -19.53 18.10
C ASP A 28 -24.52 -20.78 17.33
N GLU A 29 -24.75 -20.67 16.01
CA GLU A 29 -25.12 -21.77 15.12
C GLU A 29 -23.89 -22.39 14.42
N GLY A 30 -22.69 -21.84 14.67
CA GLY A 30 -21.44 -22.29 14.06
C GLY A 30 -21.20 -21.74 12.65
N ASN A 31 -21.93 -20.69 12.24
CA ASN A 31 -21.72 -20.03 10.95
C ASN A 31 -20.72 -18.87 11.07
N PRO A 32 -19.84 -18.65 10.07
CA PRO A 32 -18.88 -17.56 10.13
C PRO A 32 -19.58 -16.20 10.10
N ILE A 33 -19.18 -15.31 11.01
CA ILE A 33 -19.76 -13.97 11.11
C ILE A 33 -19.22 -13.13 9.96
N SER A 34 -20.11 -12.57 9.12
CA SER A 34 -19.68 -11.71 8.01
C SER A 34 -19.05 -10.40 8.50
N SER A 35 -18.02 -9.94 7.78
CA SER A 35 -17.42 -8.62 7.96
C SER A 35 -17.57 -7.81 6.68
N SER A 36 -18.12 -6.60 6.81
CA SER A 36 -18.27 -5.65 5.71
C SER A 36 -16.95 -5.13 5.11
N THR A 37 -15.79 -5.52 5.67
CA THR A 37 -14.47 -5.10 5.18
C THR A 37 -13.62 -6.27 4.69
N CYS A 38 -13.81 -7.49 5.21
CA CYS A 38 -12.87 -8.60 5.01
C CYS A 38 -13.55 -9.93 4.62
N GLY A 39 -14.84 -9.89 4.24
CA GLY A 39 -15.65 -11.10 4.01
C GLY A 39 -16.13 -11.70 5.32
N TRP A 40 -15.20 -12.20 6.15
CA TRP A 40 -15.48 -12.79 7.46
C TRP A 40 -14.81 -12.01 8.59
N LYS A 41 -15.44 -11.97 9.76
CA LYS A 41 -14.93 -11.33 10.97
C LYS A 41 -13.87 -12.23 11.58
N MET A 42 -12.68 -11.71 11.80
CA MET A 42 -11.61 -12.43 12.50
C MET A 42 -11.82 -12.40 14.02
N THR A 43 -11.27 -13.39 14.72
CA THR A 43 -11.09 -13.30 16.18
C THR A 43 -10.04 -12.24 16.50
N ALA A 44 -10.01 -11.74 17.74
CA ALA A 44 -8.98 -10.80 18.18
C ALA A 44 -7.57 -11.41 18.05
N ARG A 45 -7.44 -12.71 18.34
CA ARG A 45 -6.19 -13.46 18.21
C ARG A 45 -5.79 -13.62 16.74
N GLY A 46 -6.70 -14.02 15.85
CA GLY A 46 -6.40 -14.12 14.43
C GLY A 46 -6.06 -12.77 13.79
N ALA A 47 -6.69 -11.69 14.24
CA ALA A 47 -6.32 -10.34 13.82
C ALA A 47 -4.89 -9.98 14.24
N LYS A 48 -4.50 -10.25 15.50
CA LYS A 48 -3.12 -10.06 16.00
C LYS A 48 -2.12 -10.94 15.25
N ALA A 49 -2.48 -12.19 14.94
CA ALA A 49 -1.66 -13.10 14.15
C ALA A 49 -1.36 -12.55 12.74
N ARG A 50 -2.38 -12.02 12.06
CA ARG A 50 -2.19 -11.36 10.75
C ARG A 50 -1.36 -10.10 10.82
N GLU A 51 -1.57 -9.29 11.85
CA GLU A 51 -0.77 -8.08 12.07
C GLU A 51 0.71 -8.44 12.26
N GLN A 52 1.01 -9.45 13.09
CA GLN A 52 2.38 -9.91 13.31
C GLN A 52 3.01 -10.45 12.02
N ALA A 53 2.33 -11.36 11.31
CA ALA A 53 2.82 -11.91 10.05
C ALA A 53 3.03 -10.82 9.00
N TYR A 54 2.14 -9.82 8.95
CA TYR A 54 2.30 -8.67 8.08
C TYR A 54 3.56 -7.88 8.44
N LEU A 55 3.77 -7.54 9.72
CA LEU A 55 4.98 -6.82 10.17
C LEU A 55 6.27 -7.60 9.90
N GLU A 56 6.25 -8.93 9.97
CA GLU A 56 7.39 -9.78 9.62
C GLU A 56 7.73 -9.67 8.13
N ILE A 57 6.73 -9.78 7.24
CA ILE A 57 6.91 -9.54 5.80
C ILE A 57 7.53 -8.15 5.55
N LEU A 58 7.01 -7.12 6.22
CA LEU A 58 7.51 -5.75 6.08
C LEU A 58 8.98 -5.59 6.52
N ARG A 59 9.42 -6.36 7.53
CA ARG A 59 10.81 -6.33 8.00
C ARG A 59 11.77 -7.01 7.02
N GLU A 60 11.32 -8.09 6.37
CA GLU A 60 12.12 -8.82 5.39
C GLU A 60 12.20 -8.12 4.04
N SER A 61 11.33 -7.14 3.81
CA SER A 61 11.16 -6.45 2.53
C SER A 61 11.45 -4.94 2.63
N PRO A 62 12.65 -4.50 3.06
CA PRO A 62 12.95 -3.08 3.21
C PRO A 62 12.99 -2.36 1.85
N PRO A 63 12.62 -1.06 1.81
CA PRO A 63 12.85 -0.22 0.64
C PRO A 63 14.33 -0.10 0.29
N MET A 64 14.65 0.05 -1.00
CA MET A 64 16.02 0.06 -1.52
C MET A 64 16.28 1.26 -2.41
N GLU A 65 17.48 1.84 -2.33
CA GLU A 65 17.88 2.97 -3.20
C GLU A 65 18.16 2.51 -4.64
N GLN A 66 18.65 1.29 -4.80
CA GLN A 66 19.02 0.69 -6.09
C GLN A 66 18.31 -0.64 -6.25
N LEU A 67 17.98 -0.99 -7.50
CA LEU A 67 17.43 -2.31 -7.83
C LEU A 67 18.55 -3.36 -7.83
N PRO A 68 18.48 -4.39 -6.97
CA PRO A 68 19.43 -5.50 -7.02
C PRO A 68 19.34 -6.27 -8.35
N ALA A 69 20.47 -6.74 -8.86
CA ALA A 69 20.55 -7.40 -10.16
C ALA A 69 19.74 -8.71 -10.24
N GLU A 70 19.51 -9.39 -9.11
CA GLU A 70 18.66 -10.58 -9.05
C GLU A 70 17.16 -10.29 -9.30
N TYR A 71 16.74 -9.03 -9.15
CA TYR A 71 15.36 -8.60 -9.36
C TYR A 71 15.18 -7.72 -10.60
N ASP A 72 16.27 -7.42 -11.31
CA ASP A 72 16.22 -6.75 -12.60
C ASP A 72 15.63 -7.71 -13.64
N ALA A 73 14.42 -7.42 -14.12
CA ALA A 73 13.71 -8.29 -15.05
C ALA A 73 14.35 -8.32 -16.45
N GLU A 74 15.18 -7.34 -16.81
CA GLU A 74 15.94 -7.38 -18.06
C GLU A 74 17.12 -8.35 -17.96
N LEU A 75 17.76 -8.42 -16.79
CA LEU A 75 18.87 -9.35 -16.51
C LEU A 75 18.38 -10.74 -16.11
N ARG A 76 17.23 -10.82 -15.44
CA ARG A 76 16.58 -12.03 -14.91
C ARG A 76 15.10 -12.06 -15.30
N PRO A 77 14.76 -12.40 -16.56
CA PRO A 77 13.37 -12.46 -17.02
C PRO A 77 12.51 -13.52 -16.32
N ASP A 78 13.14 -14.44 -15.56
CA ASP A 78 12.51 -15.47 -14.75
C ASP A 78 12.10 -14.99 -13.35
N THR A 79 12.44 -13.76 -12.96
CA THR A 79 12.13 -13.23 -11.64
C THR A 79 10.62 -13.07 -11.45
N ASP A 80 10.09 -13.61 -10.35
CA ASP A 80 8.69 -13.47 -9.93
C ASP A 80 8.49 -12.29 -8.97
N ALA A 81 9.58 -11.69 -8.50
CA ALA A 81 9.55 -10.50 -7.67
C ALA A 81 9.02 -9.30 -8.46
N VAL A 82 8.07 -8.59 -7.87
CA VAL A 82 7.57 -7.31 -8.40
C VAL A 82 8.00 -6.21 -7.43
N LEU A 83 8.80 -5.28 -7.94
CA LEU A 83 9.21 -4.08 -7.22
C LEU A 83 8.79 -2.84 -7.98
N ALA A 84 8.30 -1.85 -7.24
CA ALA A 84 7.85 -0.57 -7.77
C ALA A 84 8.86 0.53 -7.45
N PHE A 85 9.30 1.28 -8.44
CA PHE A 85 10.12 2.47 -8.25
C PHE A 85 9.24 3.72 -8.19
N GLY A 86 9.42 4.52 -7.15
CA GLY A 86 8.70 5.79 -7.04
C GLY A 86 8.77 6.44 -5.67
N LEU A 87 7.80 7.31 -5.38
CA LEU A 87 7.76 8.10 -4.15
C LEU A 87 6.76 7.48 -3.16
N GLY A 88 7.26 7.13 -1.97
CA GLY A 88 6.42 6.75 -0.83
C GLY A 88 5.54 7.91 -0.37
N ILE A 89 4.27 7.62 -0.06
CA ILE A 89 3.31 8.61 0.41
C ILE A 89 2.31 8.00 1.40
N SER A 90 2.00 8.75 2.45
CA SER A 90 0.94 8.42 3.40
C SER A 90 -0.44 8.89 2.93
N PHE A 91 -1.50 8.25 3.42
CA PHE A 91 -2.87 8.69 3.22
C PHE A 91 -3.10 10.11 3.75
N ASP A 92 -2.49 10.46 4.88
CA ASP A 92 -2.62 11.80 5.44
C ASP A 92 -2.02 12.86 4.50
N GLN A 93 -0.87 12.59 3.84
CA GLN A 93 -0.31 13.50 2.84
C GLN A 93 -1.27 13.70 1.66
N LEU A 94 -1.82 12.61 1.10
CA LEU A 94 -2.80 12.69 0.01
C LEU A 94 -4.02 13.54 0.39
N LEU A 95 -4.58 13.30 1.58
CA LEU A 95 -5.77 14.01 2.06
C LEU A 95 -5.47 15.49 2.38
N ARG A 96 -4.31 15.78 2.97
CA ARG A 96 -3.86 17.17 3.19
C ARG A 96 -3.74 17.93 1.87
N TYR A 97 -3.18 17.32 0.83
CA TYR A 97 -3.08 17.93 -0.49
C TYR A 97 -4.46 18.28 -1.07
N VAL A 98 -5.38 17.32 -1.08
CA VAL A 98 -6.76 17.51 -1.57
C VAL A 98 -7.46 18.65 -0.83
N HIS A 99 -7.32 18.69 0.50
CA HIS A 99 -7.90 19.75 1.33
C HIS A 99 -7.27 21.11 1.03
N LYS A 100 -5.94 21.22 1.04
CA LYS A 100 -5.19 22.45 0.77
C LYS A 100 -5.54 23.06 -0.59
N ARG A 101 -5.79 22.20 -1.59
CA ARG A 101 -6.10 22.62 -2.96
C ARG A 101 -7.61 22.70 -3.25
N ASN A 102 -8.46 22.55 -2.22
CA ASN A 102 -9.93 22.56 -2.31
C ASN A 102 -10.46 21.67 -3.46
N ILE A 103 -9.88 20.48 -3.61
CA ILE A 103 -10.29 19.52 -4.62
C ILE A 103 -11.63 18.94 -4.20
N ARG A 104 -12.68 19.22 -4.98
CA ARG A 104 -13.99 18.63 -4.76
C ARG A 104 -13.94 17.17 -5.19
N THR A 105 -13.98 16.26 -4.21
CA THR A 105 -14.20 14.85 -4.48
C THR A 105 -15.69 14.62 -4.73
N PRO A 106 -16.08 14.04 -5.87
CA PRO A 106 -17.49 13.95 -6.29
C PRO A 106 -18.33 12.97 -5.44
N TRP A 107 -17.72 12.28 -4.47
CA TRP A 107 -18.33 11.22 -3.69
C TRP A 107 -18.00 11.38 -2.20
N LYS A 108 -18.99 11.15 -1.32
CA LYS A 108 -18.78 10.93 0.13
C LYS A 108 -18.88 9.44 0.45
N PRO A 109 -17.85 8.61 0.23
CA PRO A 109 -17.81 7.32 0.85
C PRO A 109 -17.33 7.49 2.30
N TYR A 110 -17.98 6.77 3.22
CA TYR A 110 -17.35 6.41 4.49
C TYR A 110 -16.11 5.54 4.18
N ARG A 111 -15.09 5.63 5.05
CA ARG A 111 -13.96 4.69 5.25
C ARG A 111 -12.56 5.19 4.79
N ARG A 112 -11.62 4.94 5.70
CA ARG A 112 -10.15 5.11 5.65
C ARG A 112 -9.46 4.80 4.31
N ILE A 113 -10.05 3.96 3.45
CA ILE A 113 -9.41 3.41 2.25
C ILE A 113 -9.91 4.10 0.96
N THR A 114 -11.20 4.44 0.87
CA THR A 114 -11.80 4.98 -0.35
C THR A 114 -11.42 6.44 -0.58
N GLN A 115 -11.26 7.23 0.47
CA GLN A 115 -10.88 8.65 0.35
C GLN A 115 -9.46 8.83 -0.22
N PRO A 116 -8.41 8.12 0.25
CA PRO A 116 -7.08 8.20 -0.35
C PRO A 116 -7.03 7.80 -1.82
N LEU A 117 -7.81 6.78 -2.23
CA LEU A 117 -7.86 6.38 -3.63
C LEU A 117 -8.48 7.47 -4.53
N VAL A 118 -9.58 8.09 -4.08
CA VAL A 118 -10.18 9.22 -4.79
C VAL A 118 -9.23 10.42 -4.82
N ALA A 119 -8.51 10.68 -3.71
CA ALA A 119 -7.48 11.71 -3.64
C ALA A 119 -6.37 11.47 -4.67
N PHE A 120 -5.85 10.24 -4.74
CA PHE A 120 -4.85 9.85 -5.74
C PHE A 120 -5.36 10.08 -7.16
N ASN A 121 -6.58 9.67 -7.49
CA ASN A 121 -7.12 9.85 -8.85
C ASN A 121 -7.16 11.33 -9.27
N GLU A 122 -7.55 12.24 -8.37
CA GLU A 122 -7.57 13.67 -8.67
C GLU A 122 -6.17 14.28 -8.72
N ILE A 123 -5.25 13.83 -7.86
CA ILE A 123 -3.83 14.20 -7.90
C ILE A 123 -3.22 13.78 -9.24
N SER A 124 -3.37 12.51 -9.62
CA SER A 124 -2.82 11.95 -10.84
C SER A 124 -3.33 12.67 -12.10
N LYS A 125 -4.62 13.04 -12.16
CA LYS A 125 -5.14 13.87 -13.26
C LYS A 125 -4.45 15.22 -13.36
N ARG A 126 -4.16 15.86 -12.23
CA ARG A 126 -3.48 17.16 -12.19
C ARG A 126 -2.02 17.05 -12.60
N LEU A 127 -1.31 16.07 -12.07
CA LEU A 127 0.08 15.79 -12.45
C LEU A 127 0.19 15.50 -13.95
N LYS A 128 -0.69 14.66 -14.50
CA LYS A 128 -0.76 14.38 -15.95
C LYS A 128 -1.06 15.60 -16.82
N LYS A 129 -1.80 16.58 -16.29
CA LYS A 129 -2.06 17.85 -16.99
C LYS A 129 -0.82 18.75 -17.00
N ALA A 130 -0.02 18.70 -15.94
CA ALA A 130 1.21 19.47 -15.83
C ALA A 130 2.38 18.85 -16.60
N ILE A 131 2.45 17.51 -16.62
CA ILE A 131 3.46 16.72 -17.29
C ILE A 131 2.76 15.82 -18.32
N PRO A 132 2.63 16.27 -19.58
CA PRO A 132 2.04 15.46 -20.64
C PRO A 132 2.81 14.15 -20.81
N GLY A 133 2.08 13.04 -20.91
CA GLY A 133 2.67 11.70 -21.06
C GLY A 133 3.02 11.00 -19.74
N LEU A 134 2.92 11.69 -18.60
CA LEU A 134 3.20 11.09 -17.29
C LEU A 134 2.33 9.85 -17.04
N GLN A 135 2.98 8.73 -16.81
CA GLN A 135 2.36 7.52 -16.28
C GLN A 135 2.68 7.41 -14.78
N LEU A 136 1.64 7.20 -13.98
CA LEU A 136 1.74 7.06 -12.53
C LEU A 136 0.81 5.95 -12.09
N PHE A 137 1.34 5.07 -11.25
CA PHE A 137 0.67 3.90 -10.71
C PHE A 137 0.51 4.05 -9.21
N TYR A 138 -0.58 3.49 -8.68
CA TYR A 138 -0.90 3.53 -7.25
C TYR A 138 -0.72 2.15 -6.67
N ARG A 139 0.40 1.94 -5.99
CA ARG A 139 0.81 0.60 -5.53
C ARG A 139 0.93 0.56 -4.01
N ARG A 140 0.73 -0.61 -3.43
CA ARG A 140 0.90 -0.87 -2.00
C ARG A 140 2.31 -1.39 -1.72
N PRO A 141 3.16 -0.60 -1.04
CA PRO A 141 4.49 -1.08 -0.68
C PRO A 141 4.44 -2.05 0.50
N ALA A 142 5.46 -2.90 0.60
CA ALA A 142 5.88 -3.46 1.88
C ALA A 142 6.58 -2.37 2.70
N SER A 143 5.83 -1.47 3.32
CA SER A 143 6.37 -0.44 4.23
C SER A 143 5.42 -0.15 5.40
N VAL A 144 6.00 0.12 6.57
CA VAL A 144 5.27 0.69 7.73
C VAL A 144 5.19 2.21 7.67
N GLU A 145 6.07 2.86 6.91
CA GLU A 145 6.19 4.32 6.86
C GLU A 145 5.25 4.93 5.82
N TYR A 146 5.03 4.20 4.71
CA TYR A 146 4.25 4.67 3.58
C TYR A 146 3.04 3.77 3.36
N ASP A 147 1.85 4.37 3.28
CA ASP A 147 0.65 3.63 2.93
C ASP A 147 0.70 3.20 1.45
N ARG A 148 1.32 4.01 0.58
CA ARG A 148 1.32 3.84 -0.88
C ARG A 148 2.61 4.32 -1.52
N VAL A 149 2.84 3.87 -2.74
CA VAL A 149 3.87 4.39 -3.64
C VAL A 149 3.18 5.00 -4.85
N LEU A 150 3.57 6.23 -5.18
CA LEU A 150 3.32 6.85 -6.48
C LEU A 150 4.40 6.32 -7.43
N ALA A 151 4.13 5.16 -8.02
CA ALA A 151 5.13 4.44 -8.80
C ALA A 151 5.19 4.98 -10.23
N LEU A 152 6.40 5.12 -10.76
CA LEU A 152 6.67 5.50 -12.15
C LEU A 152 6.70 4.25 -13.05
N TYR A 153 7.26 3.16 -12.53
CA TYR A 153 7.36 1.87 -13.21
C TYR A 153 7.67 0.76 -12.19
N SER A 154 7.64 -0.47 -12.67
CA SER A 154 8.12 -1.67 -11.98
C SER A 154 9.45 -2.14 -12.57
N ASN A 155 10.13 -3.06 -11.89
CA ASN A 155 11.29 -3.77 -12.44
C ASN A 155 10.98 -4.47 -13.78
N HIS A 156 9.73 -4.90 -14.00
CA HIS A 156 9.25 -5.53 -15.24
C HIS A 156 8.91 -4.54 -16.37
N SER A 157 8.61 -3.28 -16.02
CA SER A 157 8.22 -2.25 -16.99
C SER A 157 9.26 -1.15 -17.17
N MET A 158 10.36 -1.18 -16.42
CA MET A 158 11.44 -0.20 -16.40
C MET A 158 11.95 0.11 -17.81
N GLY A 159 12.36 -0.89 -18.60
CA GLY A 159 12.87 -0.68 -19.96
C GLY A 159 11.93 0.01 -20.95
N ARG A 160 10.62 0.02 -20.65
CA ARG A 160 9.59 0.68 -21.49
C ARG A 160 9.20 2.06 -20.96
N LEU A 161 9.17 2.22 -19.64
CA LEU A 161 8.53 3.37 -18.98
C LEU A 161 9.51 4.33 -18.32
N GLN A 162 10.75 3.90 -18.08
CA GLN A 162 11.77 4.76 -17.50
C GLN A 162 12.06 5.94 -18.43
N TYR A 163 12.12 7.14 -17.86
CA TYR A 163 12.49 8.34 -18.60
C TYR A 163 14.02 8.44 -18.69
N GLU A 164 14.50 9.27 -19.61
CA GLU A 164 15.90 9.72 -19.55
C GLU A 164 16.19 10.36 -18.18
N GLU A 165 17.39 10.16 -17.64
CA GLU A 165 17.75 10.52 -16.26
C GLU A 165 17.39 11.97 -15.88
N GLU A 166 17.67 12.93 -16.78
CA GLU A 166 17.35 14.33 -16.54
C GLU A 166 15.85 14.60 -16.47
N ASP A 167 15.06 13.95 -17.32
CA ASP A 167 13.61 14.13 -17.36
C ASP A 167 12.94 13.39 -16.19
N GLU A 168 13.44 12.21 -15.83
CA GLU A 168 13.02 11.50 -14.63
C GLU A 168 13.23 12.36 -13.38
N GLN A 169 14.43 12.95 -13.24
CA GLN A 169 14.72 13.84 -12.11
C GLN A 169 13.77 15.05 -12.08
N ARG A 170 13.47 15.66 -13.23
CA ARG A 170 12.50 16.77 -13.30
C ARG A 170 11.10 16.34 -12.90
N VAL A 171 10.65 15.17 -13.34
CA VAL A 171 9.33 14.61 -12.98
C VAL A 171 9.26 14.36 -11.49
N ILE A 172 10.27 13.71 -10.91
CA ILE A 172 10.36 13.40 -9.48
C ILE A 172 10.34 14.69 -8.66
N GLU A 173 11.19 15.66 -8.98
CA GLU A 173 11.24 16.95 -8.27
C GLU A 173 9.92 17.72 -8.38
N TYR A 174 9.25 17.67 -9.53
CA TYR A 174 7.93 18.27 -9.68
C TYR A 174 6.90 17.61 -8.75
N ILE A 175 6.86 16.28 -8.71
CA ILE A 175 5.92 15.53 -7.85
C ILE A 175 6.22 15.80 -6.38
N LYS A 176 7.50 15.74 -5.98
CA LYS A 176 7.94 16.03 -4.61
C LYS A 176 7.50 17.41 -4.15
N LYS A 177 7.73 18.43 -4.98
CA LYS A 177 7.32 19.80 -4.68
C LYS A 177 5.81 19.96 -4.62
N GLU A 178 5.07 19.38 -5.57
CA GLU A 178 3.62 19.53 -5.62
C GLU A 178 2.91 18.85 -4.45
N LEU A 179 3.45 17.69 -4.00
CA LEU A 179 2.85 16.88 -2.93
C LEU A 179 3.54 17.04 -1.57
N GLU A 180 4.56 17.89 -1.47
CA GLU A 180 5.33 18.12 -0.23
C GLU A 180 5.93 16.81 0.31
N ILE A 181 6.59 16.07 -0.59
CA ILE A 181 7.31 14.83 -0.28
C ILE A 181 8.79 15.16 -0.18
N ASP A 182 9.38 14.91 0.99
CA ASP A 182 10.80 15.18 1.23
C ASP A 182 11.68 13.94 0.92
N SER A 183 11.12 12.74 1.06
CA SER A 183 11.84 11.47 0.85
C SER A 183 12.35 11.32 -0.59
N PRO A 184 13.47 10.60 -0.79
CA PRO A 184 13.92 10.24 -2.13
C PRO A 184 12.96 9.21 -2.78
N PRO A 185 13.01 9.06 -4.11
CA PRO A 185 12.44 7.89 -4.76
C PRO A 185 13.20 6.63 -4.34
N LEU A 186 12.48 5.53 -4.13
CA LEU A 186 13.05 4.24 -3.74
C LEU A 186 12.36 3.11 -4.51
N TRP A 187 12.99 1.94 -4.49
CA TRP A 187 12.40 0.67 -4.86
C TRP A 187 11.66 0.07 -3.66
N PHE A 188 10.41 -0.27 -3.86
CA PHE A 188 9.56 -0.91 -2.86
C PHE A 188 9.10 -2.26 -3.35
N TRP A 189 9.09 -3.25 -2.46
CA TRP A 189 8.41 -4.51 -2.70
C TRP A 189 6.92 -4.26 -2.89
N ASP A 190 6.38 -4.70 -4.02
CA ASP A 190 5.00 -4.50 -4.36
C ASP A 190 4.14 -5.62 -3.76
N MET A 191 3.17 -5.22 -2.95
CA MET A 191 2.27 -6.15 -2.26
C MET A 191 0.98 -6.37 -3.05
N ASP A 192 0.78 -5.69 -4.17
CA ASP A 192 -0.42 -5.89 -4.99
C ASP A 192 -0.18 -7.07 -5.96
N GLU A 193 -1.04 -8.10 -5.86
CA GLU A 193 -0.88 -9.41 -6.52
C GLU A 193 -0.96 -9.37 -8.07
N GLU A 194 -1.36 -8.24 -8.65
CA GLU A 194 -1.48 -8.05 -10.10
C GLU A 194 -0.41 -7.08 -10.62
N ASP A 195 0.49 -7.56 -11.49
CA ASP A 195 1.45 -6.74 -12.24
C ASP A 195 0.73 -5.92 -13.32
N THR A 196 0.12 -4.82 -12.89
CA THR A 196 -0.63 -3.89 -13.75
C THR A 196 0.13 -2.57 -13.85
N PHE A 197 1.24 -2.60 -14.58
CA PHE A 197 2.05 -1.44 -14.99
C PHE A 197 2.05 -1.22 -16.51
#